data_AF-A0A7C1PRS1-F1
#
_entry.id   AF-A0A7C1PRS1-F1
#
_cell.length_a   1.000
_cell.length_b   1.000
_cell.length_c   1.000
_cell.angle_alpha   90.00
_cell.angle_beta   90.00
_cell.angle_gamma   90.00
#
_symmetry.space_group_name_H-M   'P 1'
#
loop_
_entity.id
_entity.type
_entity.pdbx_description
1 polymer ?
#
loop_
_entity_poly.entity_id
_entity_poly.type
_entity_poly.pdbx_seq_one_letter_code
_entity_poly.pdbx_strand_id
1 'polypeptide(L)'
;MRSDHNGIKEMLPEYLNGSLTEEFRCDIETHLKECRECRDELSLITEFIYINVPDPGELFWRTLPLKVRGAVEREKAGRFSLKSLFRRLPLPVAAAAALLLILILSYVKKEEQTPELALFFEDPFTAEVMDYSGITEKDIPLTIDRVTDNTMYLQPEDFEEYSYYREFASLSSKEMESLYEALKTDNVSPQRTQRL
;
A
#
# COMPACT_ATOMS: atom_id res chain seq x y z
N MET A 1 18.49 22.00 35.52
CA MET A 1 18.37 20.52 35.45
C MET A 1 19.23 20.07 34.28
N ARG A 2 19.88 18.90 34.35
CA ARG A 2 20.58 18.37 33.16
C ARG A 2 19.50 17.88 32.21
N SER A 3 19.32 18.60 31.11
CA SER A 3 18.35 18.25 30.09
C SER A 3 18.71 16.88 29.51
N ASP A 4 17.78 15.93 29.60
CA ASP A 4 17.96 14.63 28.99
C ASP A 4 18.00 14.79 27.47
N HIS A 5 19.00 14.18 26.82
CA HIS A 5 19.20 14.26 25.38
C HIS A 5 17.95 13.81 24.61
N ASN A 6 17.31 12.74 25.07
CA ASN A 6 16.10 12.23 24.41
C ASN A 6 14.90 13.19 24.57
N GLY A 7 14.76 13.82 25.73
CA GLY A 7 13.71 14.82 25.95
C GLY A 7 13.86 16.04 25.05
N ILE A 8 15.10 16.52 24.85
CA ILE A 8 15.33 17.64 23.92
C ILE A 8 15.00 17.27 22.49
N LYS A 9 15.36 16.05 22.05
CA LYS A 9 15.06 15.55 20.71
C LYS A 9 13.56 15.57 20.39
N GLU A 10 12.73 15.15 21.34
CA GLU A 10 11.26 15.17 21.18
C GLU A 10 10.69 16.60 21.09
N MET A 11 11.36 17.58 21.71
CA MET A 11 10.94 18.99 21.71
C MET A 11 11.47 19.82 20.52
N LEU A 12 12.36 19.28 19.67
CA LEU A 12 12.90 20.01 18.52
C LEU A 12 11.83 20.51 17.53
N PRO A 13 10.76 19.74 17.20
CA PRO A 13 9.71 20.24 16.30
C PRO A 13 8.94 21.42 16.90
N GLU A 14 8.66 21.39 18.20
CA GLU A 14 7.96 22.46 18.91
C GLU A 14 8.85 23.71 19.05
N TYR A 15 10.15 23.51 19.22
CA TYR A 15 11.16 24.58 19.16
C TYR A 15 11.15 25.29 17.81
N LEU A 16 11.10 24.54 16.69
CA LEU A 16 11.04 25.10 15.34
C LEU A 16 9.73 25.83 15.06
N ASN A 17 8.61 25.35 15.59
CA ASN A 17 7.30 25.98 15.45
C ASN A 17 7.12 27.20 16.37
N GLY A 18 8.05 27.46 17.28
CA GLY A 18 7.97 28.58 18.23
C GLY A 18 6.87 28.42 19.29
N SER A 19 6.42 27.20 19.57
CA SER A 19 5.33 26.92 20.53
C SER A 19 5.81 26.69 21.97
N LEU A 20 7.13 26.74 22.21
CA LEU A 20 7.72 26.51 23.53
C LEU A 20 7.77 27.77 24.40
N THR A 21 7.79 27.60 25.72
CA THR A 21 8.03 28.70 26.66
C THR A 21 9.51 29.11 26.65
N GLU A 22 9.79 30.37 27.03
CA GLU A 22 11.15 30.93 27.02
C GLU A 22 12.15 30.15 27.89
N GLU A 23 11.70 29.55 28.99
CA GLU A 23 12.54 28.72 29.87
C GLU A 23 13.05 27.47 29.14
N PHE A 24 12.15 26.72 28.49
CA PHE A 24 12.53 25.53 27.73
C PHE A 24 13.34 25.87 26.49
N ARG A 25 13.07 27.02 25.86
CA ARG A 25 13.86 27.50 24.72
C ARG A 25 15.32 27.73 25.10
N CYS A 26 15.56 28.37 26.24
CA CYS A 26 16.92 28.61 26.75
C CYS A 26 17.67 27.31 27.05
N ASP A 27 16.99 26.33 27.65
CA ASP A 27 17.55 25.01 27.95
C ASP A 27 17.92 24.24 26.67
N ILE A 28 17.05 24.27 25.66
CA ILE A 28 17.31 23.64 24.35
C ILE A 28 18.49 24.33 23.63
N GLU A 29 18.52 25.67 23.59
CA GLU A 29 19.61 26.42 22.97
C GLU A 29 20.96 26.16 23.64
N THR A 30 20.96 25.98 24.96
CA THR A 30 22.17 25.63 25.72
C THR A 30 22.65 24.23 25.34
N HIS A 31 21.75 23.25 25.28
CA HIS A 31 22.09 21.90 24.85
C HIS A 31 22.53 21.82 23.39
N LEU A 32 21.89 22.56 22.48
CA LEU A 32 22.27 22.61 21.06
C LEU A 32 23.69 23.15 20.85
N LYS A 33 24.21 24.01 21.74
CA LYS A 33 25.60 24.47 21.68
C LYS A 33 26.59 23.35 22.01
N GLU A 34 26.24 22.45 22.93
CA GLU A 34 27.11 21.39 23.43
C GLU A 34 26.95 20.08 22.64
N CYS A 35 25.74 19.75 22.21
CA CYS A 35 25.40 18.50 21.55
C CYS A 35 25.42 18.65 20.02
N ARG A 36 26.26 17.85 19.36
CA ARG A 36 26.31 17.80 17.90
C ARG A 36 25.11 17.05 17.31
N GLU A 37 24.74 15.91 17.91
CA GLU A 37 23.67 15.04 17.41
C GLU A 37 22.33 15.79 17.31
N CYS A 38 21.93 16.53 18.35
CA CYS A 38 20.69 17.32 18.31
C CYS A 38 20.74 18.46 17.28
N ARG A 39 21.94 19.01 16.96
CA ARG A 39 22.09 20.00 15.89
C ARG A 39 21.93 19.37 14.52
N ASP A 40 22.52 18.21 14.31
CA ASP A 40 22.41 17.47 13.06
C ASP A 40 20.93 17.08 12.81
N GLU A 41 20.21 16.66 13.85
CA GLU A 41 18.76 16.39 13.76
C GLU A 41 17.92 17.64 13.47
N LEU A 42 18.22 18.76 14.13
CA LEU A 42 17.55 20.03 13.84
C LEU A 42 17.78 20.46 12.38
N SER A 43 18.98 20.25 11.85
CA SER A 43 19.30 20.49 10.43
C SER A 43 18.43 19.62 9.52
N LEU A 44 18.29 18.33 9.82
CA LEU A 44 17.45 17.43 9.03
C LEU A 44 15.98 17.87 9.05
N ILE A 45 15.44 18.19 10.23
CA ILE A 45 14.03 18.60 10.34
C ILE A 45 13.80 19.92 9.58
N THR A 46 14.75 20.86 9.66
CA THR A 46 14.64 22.13 8.93
C THR A 46 14.71 21.96 7.40
N GLU A 47 15.43 20.97 6.89
CA GLU A 47 15.41 20.62 5.46
C GLU A 47 14.02 20.16 5.01
N PHE A 48 13.30 19.41 5.84
CA PHE A 48 11.94 18.94 5.52
C PHE A 48 10.88 20.04 5.53
N ILE A 49 11.06 21.13 6.28
CA ILE A 49 10.09 22.24 6.36
C ILE A 49 9.87 22.90 4.99
N TYR A 50 10.88 22.88 4.11
CA TYR A 50 10.79 23.47 2.78
C TYR A 50 10.14 22.55 1.74
N ILE A 51 9.84 21.31 2.09
CA ILE A 51 9.16 20.39 1.17
C ILE A 51 7.69 20.77 1.11
N ASN A 52 7.30 21.41 0.01
CA ASN A 52 5.91 21.69 -0.27
C ASN A 52 5.20 20.37 -0.62
N VAL A 53 4.43 19.84 0.33
CA VAL A 53 3.56 18.69 0.09
C VAL A 53 2.25 19.22 -0.50
N PRO A 54 1.89 18.86 -1.74
CA PRO A 54 0.63 19.30 -2.33
C PRO A 54 -0.54 18.71 -1.54
N ASP A 55 -1.57 19.53 -1.29
CA ASP A 55 -2.79 19.06 -0.64
C ASP A 55 -3.50 18.06 -1.58
N PRO A 56 -3.68 16.78 -1.16
CA PRO A 56 -4.38 15.79 -1.97
C PRO A 56 -5.89 16.09 -2.11
N GLY A 57 -6.39 17.12 -1.43
CA GLY A 57 -7.75 17.62 -1.54
C GLY A 57 -8.76 16.89 -0.65
N GLU A 58 -9.94 17.50 -0.51
CA GLU A 58 -11.01 17.07 0.41
C GLU A 58 -11.47 15.62 0.20
N LEU A 59 -11.51 15.14 -1.05
CA LEU A 59 -11.95 13.79 -1.38
C LEU A 59 -10.99 12.72 -0.82
N PHE A 60 -9.69 13.01 -0.79
CA PHE A 60 -8.72 12.11 -0.20
C PHE A 60 -8.99 11.94 1.30
N TRP A 61 -9.14 13.05 2.03
CA TRP A 61 -9.37 13.04 3.47
C TRP A 61 -10.71 12.40 3.86
N ARG A 62 -11.77 12.60 3.08
CA ARG A 62 -13.07 11.95 3.31
C ARG A 62 -13.03 10.44 3.12
N THR A 63 -12.22 9.94 2.18
CA THR A 63 -12.15 8.51 1.86
C THR A 63 -11.08 7.77 2.66
N LEU A 64 -10.12 8.48 3.25
CA LEU A 64 -9.03 7.88 4.02
C LEU A 64 -9.50 7.03 5.21
N PRO A 65 -10.46 7.45 6.06
CA PRO A 65 -10.97 6.61 7.15
C PRO A 65 -11.57 5.28 6.66
N LEU A 66 -12.24 5.31 5.49
CA LEU A 66 -12.82 4.11 4.88
C LEU A 66 -11.73 3.18 4.35
N LYS A 67 -10.69 3.73 3.69
CA LYS A 67 -9.54 2.96 3.20
C LYS A 67 -8.77 2.30 4.35
N VAL A 68 -8.51 3.04 5.43
CA VAL A 68 -7.82 2.52 6.62
C VAL A 68 -8.63 1.40 7.27
N ARG A 69 -9.95 1.60 7.45
CA ARG A 69 -10.82 0.55 8.01
C ARG A 69 -10.81 -0.71 7.16
N GLY A 70 -10.96 -0.56 5.84
CA GLY A 70 -10.90 -1.69 4.90
C GLY A 70 -9.56 -2.42 4.93
N ALA A 71 -8.44 -1.71 5.03
CA ALA A 71 -7.11 -2.31 5.13
C ALA A 71 -6.94 -3.11 6.43
N VAL A 72 -7.34 -2.53 7.57
CA VAL A 72 -7.27 -3.19 8.89
C VAL A 72 -8.18 -4.42 8.95
N GLU A 73 -9.39 -4.35 8.38
CA GLU A 73 -10.32 -5.47 8.32
C GLU A 73 -9.80 -6.61 7.45
N ARG A 74 -9.16 -6.33 6.31
CA ARG A 74 -8.51 -7.36 5.49
C ARG A 74 -7.37 -8.06 6.22
N GLU A 75 -6.55 -7.32 6.95
CA GLU A 75 -5.47 -7.89 7.77
C GLU A 75 -6.04 -8.79 8.89
N LYS A 76 -7.14 -8.35 9.52
CA LYS A 76 -7.84 -9.15 10.55
C LYS A 76 -8.56 -10.36 9.96
N ALA A 77 -9.13 -10.24 8.76
CA ALA A 77 -9.83 -11.33 8.09
C ALA A 77 -8.90 -12.47 7.71
N GLY A 78 -7.68 -12.16 7.24
CA GLY A 78 -6.63 -13.16 7.02
C GLY A 78 -6.11 -13.82 8.31
N ARG A 79 -6.40 -13.24 9.47
CA ARG A 79 -6.05 -13.77 10.80
C ARG A 79 -7.17 -14.59 11.45
N PHE A 80 -8.31 -14.84 10.80
CA PHE A 80 -9.26 -15.86 11.28
C PHE A 80 -8.62 -17.24 11.16
N SER A 81 -7.81 -17.59 12.16
CA SER A 81 -7.14 -18.87 12.26
C SER A 81 -8.22 -19.95 12.36
N LEU A 82 -8.41 -20.74 11.31
CA LEU A 82 -9.31 -21.90 11.33
C LEU A 82 -8.98 -22.84 12.50
N LYS A 83 -7.73 -22.82 13.00
CA LYS A 83 -7.30 -23.52 14.23
C LYS A 83 -8.09 -23.09 15.49
N SER A 84 -8.53 -21.83 15.56
CA SER A 84 -9.36 -21.33 16.67
C SER A 84 -10.75 -21.96 16.68
N LEU A 85 -11.33 -22.18 15.50
CA LEU A 85 -12.63 -22.85 15.36
C LEU A 85 -12.52 -24.33 15.75
N PHE A 86 -11.51 -25.05 15.27
CA PHE A 86 -11.30 -26.46 15.63
C PHE A 86 -10.97 -26.68 17.11
N ARG A 87 -10.37 -25.70 17.80
CA ARG A 87 -10.04 -25.81 19.23
C ARG A 87 -11.23 -25.54 20.16
N ARG A 88 -12.29 -24.88 19.68
CA ARG A 88 -13.48 -24.55 20.48
C ARG A 88 -14.69 -25.44 20.19
N LEU A 89 -14.65 -26.28 19.14
CA LEU A 89 -15.72 -27.22 18.88
C LEU A 89 -15.58 -28.47 19.78
N PRO A 90 -16.59 -28.80 20.61
CA PRO A 90 -16.59 -30.06 21.33
C PRO A 90 -16.69 -31.22 20.32
N LEU A 91 -15.93 -32.29 20.56
CA LEU A 91 -15.85 -33.51 19.74
C LEU A 91 -17.20 -34.00 19.14
N PRO A 92 -18.34 -34.00 19.86
CA PRO A 92 -19.61 -34.45 19.26
C PRO A 92 -20.14 -33.53 18.14
N VAL A 93 -19.87 -32.23 18.19
CA VAL A 93 -20.35 -31.26 17.18
C VAL A 93 -19.53 -31.39 15.89
N ALA A 94 -18.24 -31.67 16.01
CA ALA A 94 -17.38 -31.93 14.85
C ALA A 94 -17.81 -33.22 14.10
N ALA A 95 -18.17 -34.28 14.84
CA ALA A 95 -18.66 -35.52 14.24
C ALA A 95 -20.01 -35.33 13.52
N ALA A 96 -20.95 -34.60 14.14
CA ALA A 96 -22.23 -34.29 13.51
C ALA A 96 -22.06 -33.44 12.23
N ALA A 97 -21.19 -32.43 12.26
CA ALA A 97 -20.91 -31.60 11.09
C ALA A 97 -20.22 -32.38 9.96
N ALA A 98 -19.30 -33.29 10.29
CA ALA A 98 -18.66 -34.17 9.32
C ALA A 98 -19.66 -35.14 8.67
N LEU A 99 -20.56 -35.75 9.46
CA LEU A 99 -21.63 -36.60 8.94
C LEU A 99 -22.59 -35.82 8.03
N LEU A 100 -22.93 -34.58 8.41
CA LEU A 100 -23.80 -33.71 7.61
C LEU A 100 -23.13 -33.31 6.29
N LEU A 101 -21.83 -33.02 6.32
CA LEU A 101 -21.05 -32.69 5.12
C LEU A 101 -20.88 -33.92 4.20
N ILE A 102 -20.65 -35.11 4.74
CA ILE A 102 -20.64 -36.37 3.97
C ILE A 102 -22.03 -36.66 3.38
N LEU A 103 -23.10 -36.37 4.13
CA LEU A 103 -24.47 -36.51 3.64
C LEU A 103 -24.71 -35.57 2.46
N ILE A 104 -24.34 -34.28 2.58
CA ILE A 104 -24.47 -33.31 1.49
C ILE A 104 -23.65 -33.75 0.26
N LEU A 105 -22.38 -34.13 0.44
CA LEU A 105 -21.53 -34.58 -0.68
C LEU A 105 -22.07 -35.86 -1.35
N SER A 106 -22.66 -36.77 -0.58
CA SER A 106 -23.28 -37.98 -1.14
C SER A 106 -24.60 -37.71 -1.86
N TYR A 107 -25.33 -36.66 -1.48
CA TYR A 107 -26.47 -36.15 -2.25
C TYR A 107 -26.03 -35.50 -3.55
N VAL A 108 -24.99 -34.65 -3.53
CA VAL A 108 -24.45 -34.00 -4.74
C VAL A 108 -23.89 -35.01 -5.73
N LYS A 109 -23.20 -36.06 -5.25
CA LYS A 109 -22.69 -37.14 -6.11
C LYS A 109 -23.81 -37.97 -6.75
N LYS A 110 -25.01 -37.98 -6.18
CA LYS A 110 -26.18 -38.66 -6.74
C LYS A 110 -26.86 -37.85 -7.84
N GLU A 111 -26.46 -36.59 -8.03
CA GLU A 111 -27.06 -35.62 -8.94
C GLU A 111 -26.16 -35.27 -10.14
N GLU A 112 -25.13 -36.08 -10.43
CA GLU A 112 -24.34 -36.02 -11.69
C GLU A 112 -25.12 -36.51 -12.92
N GLN A 113 -26.35 -36.03 -13.08
CA GLN A 113 -27.00 -35.82 -14.38
C GLN A 113 -27.70 -34.47 -14.36
N THR A 114 -26.91 -33.39 -14.35
CA THR A 114 -27.03 -32.19 -15.21
C THR A 114 -26.14 -31.06 -14.67
N PRO A 115 -25.11 -30.61 -15.41
CA PRO A 115 -24.38 -29.40 -15.05
C PRO A 115 -24.96 -28.21 -15.83
N GLU A 116 -26.01 -27.58 -15.29
CA GLU A 116 -26.32 -26.17 -15.59
C GLU A 116 -26.23 -25.38 -14.28
N LEU A 117 -25.01 -25.07 -13.85
CA LEU A 117 -24.78 -24.08 -12.78
C LEU A 117 -23.36 -23.50 -12.84
N ALA A 118 -22.87 -23.32 -14.07
CA ALA A 118 -21.58 -22.67 -14.36
C ALA A 118 -21.76 -21.25 -14.95
N LEU A 119 -22.83 -20.52 -14.57
CA LEU A 119 -23.15 -19.24 -15.22
C LEU A 119 -23.43 -18.03 -14.32
N PHE A 120 -23.09 -18.05 -13.02
CA PHE A 120 -23.30 -16.85 -12.18
C PHE A 120 -22.15 -16.53 -11.21
N PHE A 121 -20.92 -16.74 -11.65
CA PHE A 121 -19.78 -16.07 -11.02
C PHE A 121 -18.81 -15.60 -12.12
N GLU A 122 -19.25 -14.57 -12.85
CA GLU A 122 -18.33 -13.72 -13.60
C GLU A 122 -17.44 -13.00 -12.58
N ASP A 123 -16.15 -13.30 -12.64
CA ASP A 123 -15.12 -12.59 -11.90
C ASP A 123 -15.05 -11.16 -12.46
N PRO A 124 -15.37 -10.12 -11.66
CA PRO A 124 -15.36 -8.72 -12.12
C PRO A 124 -13.95 -8.21 -12.46
N PHE A 125 -12.90 -9.03 -12.30
CA PHE A 125 -11.53 -8.71 -12.65
C PHE A 125 -10.94 -9.54 -13.80
N THR A 126 -11.70 -10.46 -14.40
CA THR A 126 -11.28 -11.05 -15.68
C THR A 126 -11.34 -9.96 -16.75
N ALA A 127 -10.18 -9.58 -17.27
CA ALA A 127 -10.08 -8.71 -18.42
C ALA A 127 -10.69 -9.42 -19.63
N GLU A 128 -11.98 -9.23 -19.84
CA GLU A 128 -12.58 -9.52 -21.13
C GLU A 128 -11.86 -8.68 -22.17
N VAL A 129 -11.24 -9.36 -23.13
CA VAL A 129 -10.74 -8.72 -24.33
C VAL A 129 -11.98 -8.21 -25.06
N MET A 130 -12.37 -6.97 -24.79
CA MET A 130 -13.51 -6.36 -25.48
C MET A 130 -13.21 -6.36 -26.97
N ASP A 131 -14.10 -6.98 -27.74
CA ASP A 131 -13.98 -7.04 -29.20
C ASP A 131 -14.39 -5.68 -29.79
N TYR A 132 -13.39 -4.84 -30.07
CA TYR A 132 -13.58 -3.52 -30.65
C TYR A 132 -13.80 -3.55 -32.17
N SER A 133 -13.85 -4.73 -32.80
CA SER A 133 -13.96 -4.85 -34.26
C SER A 133 -15.30 -4.35 -34.82
N GLY A 134 -16.28 -4.06 -33.97
CA GLY A 134 -17.58 -3.49 -34.35
C GLY A 134 -17.73 -1.98 -34.16
N ILE A 135 -16.77 -1.28 -33.55
CA ILE A 135 -16.89 0.17 -33.31
C ILE A 135 -16.47 0.90 -34.58
N THR A 136 -17.42 1.58 -35.24
CA THR A 136 -17.09 2.46 -36.37
C THR A 136 -16.79 3.86 -35.86
N GLU A 137 -15.98 4.62 -36.60
CA GLU A 137 -15.58 6.01 -36.26
C GLU A 137 -16.77 6.96 -35.99
N LYS A 138 -17.97 6.55 -36.43
CA LYS A 138 -19.26 7.25 -36.26
C LYS A 138 -19.86 7.10 -34.86
N ASP A 139 -19.45 6.05 -34.13
CA ASP A 139 -19.94 5.70 -32.80
C ASP A 139 -19.10 6.36 -31.69
N ILE A 140 -18.01 7.03 -32.08
CA ILE A 140 -17.18 7.84 -31.20
C ILE A 140 -17.78 9.25 -31.19
N PRO A 141 -18.44 9.70 -30.10
CA PRO A 141 -18.86 11.08 -30.01
C PRO A 141 -17.61 11.96 -30.04
N LEU A 142 -17.43 12.70 -31.13
CA LEU A 142 -16.45 13.78 -31.22
C LEU A 142 -16.83 14.84 -30.18
N THR A 143 -16.33 14.71 -28.96
CA THR A 143 -16.29 15.80 -27.98
C THR A 143 -15.21 16.80 -28.40
N ILE A 144 -15.40 17.41 -29.57
CA ILE A 144 -14.69 18.62 -29.97
C ILE A 144 -15.72 19.74 -29.95
N ASP A 145 -16.17 20.11 -28.76
CA ASP A 145 -16.65 21.46 -28.55
C ASP A 145 -16.56 21.82 -27.07
N ARG A 146 -15.74 22.85 -26.81
CA ARG A 146 -15.52 23.55 -25.52
C ARG A 146 -14.61 22.90 -24.49
N VAL A 147 -13.30 22.94 -24.73
CA VAL A 147 -12.33 23.48 -23.75
C VAL A 147 -11.17 24.14 -24.53
N THR A 148 -11.41 25.34 -25.07
CA THR A 148 -10.32 26.29 -25.33
C THR A 148 -9.96 26.95 -24.01
N ASP A 149 -8.92 26.44 -23.36
CA ASP A 149 -7.93 27.17 -22.55
C ASP A 149 -7.28 26.19 -21.56
N ASN A 150 -6.37 25.35 -22.08
CA ASN A 150 -5.09 25.11 -21.41
C ASN A 150 -4.17 24.31 -22.34
N THR A 151 -3.24 25.05 -22.93
CA THR A 151 -1.98 24.53 -23.45
C THR A 151 -1.20 23.86 -22.32
N MET A 152 -1.06 22.53 -22.34
CA MET A 152 0.17 21.87 -21.89
C MET A 152 0.16 20.35 -22.20
N TYR A 153 1.15 19.96 -23.01
CA TYR A 153 1.61 18.59 -23.28
C TYR A 153 0.66 17.65 -24.02
N LEU A 154 0.64 17.77 -25.35
CA LEU A 154 0.65 16.59 -26.21
C LEU A 154 1.92 16.68 -27.05
N GLN A 155 2.98 16.01 -26.60
CA GLN A 155 4.00 15.53 -27.51
C GLN A 155 3.54 14.17 -28.03
N PRO A 156 3.41 13.99 -29.35
CA PRO A 156 3.08 12.72 -29.96
C PRO A 156 4.39 11.98 -30.25
N GLU A 157 4.64 10.84 -29.63
CA GLU A 157 5.71 9.95 -30.09
C GLU A 157 5.42 8.52 -29.65
N ASP A 158 5.29 7.66 -30.65
CA ASP A 158 5.24 6.22 -30.57
C ASP A 158 6.36 5.68 -29.67
N PHE A 159 6.00 4.99 -28.59
CA PHE A 159 6.81 3.90 -28.07
C PHE A 159 5.86 2.86 -27.51
N GLU A 160 6.04 1.61 -27.95
CA GLU A 160 5.59 0.42 -27.21
C GLU A 160 6.26 0.45 -25.83
N GLU A 161 5.69 1.25 -24.92
CA GLU A 161 6.29 1.50 -23.62
C GLU A 161 5.88 0.36 -22.71
N TYR A 162 6.76 -0.64 -22.68
CA TYR A 162 6.82 -1.68 -21.69
C TYR A 162 6.86 -1.02 -20.30
N SER A 163 5.70 -0.74 -19.72
CA SER A 163 5.64 -0.01 -18.47
C SER A 163 6.10 -0.94 -17.36
N TYR A 164 7.32 -0.69 -16.88
CA TYR A 164 7.89 -1.38 -15.72
C TYR A 164 6.90 -1.48 -14.56
N TYR A 165 6.06 -0.46 -14.40
CA TYR A 165 4.96 -0.41 -13.43
C TYR A 165 3.95 -1.55 -13.53
N ARG A 166 3.65 -2.06 -14.73
CA ARG A 166 2.70 -3.18 -14.92
C ARG A 166 3.28 -4.50 -14.42
N GLU A 167 4.57 -4.73 -14.64
CA GLU A 167 5.23 -5.96 -14.20
C GLU A 167 5.29 -6.00 -12.67
N PHE A 168 5.68 -4.91 -12.01
CA PHE A 168 5.67 -4.83 -10.54
C PHE A 168 4.27 -4.99 -9.94
N ALA A 169 3.24 -4.48 -10.61
CA ALA A 169 1.86 -4.63 -10.14
C ALA A 169 1.33 -6.08 -10.24
N SER A 170 1.92 -6.90 -11.12
CA SER A 170 1.52 -8.31 -11.30
C SER A 170 2.21 -9.29 -10.35
N LEU A 171 3.26 -8.86 -9.64
CA LEU A 171 4.01 -9.74 -8.75
C LEU A 171 3.20 -10.09 -7.51
N SER A 172 3.24 -11.38 -7.15
CA SER A 172 2.73 -11.83 -5.86
C SER A 172 3.62 -11.33 -4.71
N SER A 173 3.08 -11.29 -3.49
CA SER A 173 3.81 -10.81 -2.31
C SER A 173 5.14 -11.54 -2.08
N LYS A 174 5.21 -12.84 -2.40
CA LYS A 174 6.43 -13.65 -2.27
C LYS A 174 7.49 -13.28 -3.32
N GLU A 175 7.08 -12.97 -4.53
CA GLU A 175 7.99 -12.58 -5.61
C GLU A 175 8.58 -11.19 -5.35
N MET A 176 7.77 -10.28 -4.80
CA MET A 176 8.23 -8.95 -4.38
C MET A 176 9.22 -9.02 -3.21
N GLU A 177 8.99 -9.91 -2.24
CA GLU A 177 9.93 -10.15 -1.14
C GLU A 177 11.26 -10.75 -1.63
N SER A 178 11.21 -11.65 -2.62
CA SER A 178 12.39 -12.20 -3.27
C SER A 178 13.20 -11.15 -4.03
N LEU A 179 12.54 -10.22 -4.74
CA LEU A 179 13.22 -9.11 -5.42
C LEU A 179 13.89 -8.16 -4.44
N TYR A 180 13.23 -7.87 -3.32
CA TYR A 180 13.79 -7.01 -2.28
C TYR A 180 15.05 -7.63 -1.66
N GLU A 181 15.02 -8.92 -1.33
CA GLU A 181 16.20 -9.61 -0.80
C GLU A 181 17.33 -9.69 -1.83
N ALA A 182 17.03 -9.90 -3.12
CA ALA A 182 18.05 -9.88 -4.18
C ALA A 182 18.75 -8.50 -4.31
N LEU A 183 17.98 -7.41 -4.31
CA LEU A 183 18.53 -6.04 -4.38
C LEU A 183 19.31 -5.65 -3.12
N LYS A 184 18.93 -6.20 -1.97
CA LYS A 184 19.63 -6.02 -0.71
C LYS A 184 20.96 -6.79 -0.69
N THR A 185 21.02 -7.97 -1.28
CA THR A 185 22.28 -8.73 -1.41
C THR A 185 23.25 -8.11 -2.40
N ASP A 186 22.77 -7.49 -3.49
CA ASP A 186 23.63 -6.84 -4.48
C ASP A 186 24.22 -5.50 -4.02
N ASN A 187 23.57 -4.81 -3.06
CA ASN A 187 24.14 -3.64 -2.39
C ASN A 187 25.28 -3.99 -1.41
N VAL A 188 25.59 -5.27 -1.23
CA VAL A 188 26.79 -5.76 -0.54
C VAL A 188 27.83 -6.14 -1.60
N SER A 189 28.36 -5.17 -2.34
CA SER A 189 29.49 -5.45 -3.25
C SER A 189 30.71 -5.89 -2.42
N PRO A 190 31.36 -7.03 -2.76
CA PRO A 190 32.67 -7.35 -2.22
C PRO A 190 33.66 -6.30 -2.72
N GLN A 191 34.48 -5.81 -1.80
CA GLN A 191 35.58 -4.91 -2.12
C GLN A 191 36.49 -5.53 -3.17
N ARG A 192 36.62 -4.80 -4.26
CA ARG A 192 37.69 -4.87 -5.25
C ARG A 192 39.05 -4.71 -4.54
N THR A 193 39.70 -5.80 -4.18
CA THR A 193 41.12 -5.81 -3.83
C THR A 193 41.95 -6.08 -5.09
N GLN A 194 42.44 -4.99 -5.69
CA GLN A 194 43.70 -4.99 -6.43
C GLN A 194 44.88 -5.13 -5.47
N ARG A 195 46.02 -5.61 -6.00
CA ARG A 195 47.32 -5.98 -5.39
C ARG A 195 47.43 -7.49 -5.17
N LEU A 196 48.35 -8.24 -5.81
CA LEU A 196 49.65 -7.95 -6.42
C LEU A 196 49.79 -8.66 -7.77
#